data_AF-A0A959TFQ0-F1
#
_entry.id   AF-A0A959TFQ0-F1
#
_cell.length_a   1.000
_cell.length_b   1.000
_cell.length_c   1.000
_cell.angle_alpha   90.00
_cell.angle_beta   90.00
_cell.angle_gamma   90.00
#
_symmetry.space_group_name_H-M   'P 1'
#
loop_
_entity.id
_entity.type
_entity.pdbx_description
1 polymer ?
#
loop_
_entity_poly.entity_id
_entity_poly.type
_entity_poly.pdbx_seq_one_letter_code
_entity_poly.pdbx_strand_id
1 'polypeptide(L)'
;MTLIAKILAREILDSRGNPTIEVDVYTDAGHMGRAAVPSGASTGAHEAVELRDGDEKRYLGKGVQKAVENVNNVLDEELRGARVSEQALIDRVMTSLDGTPNKANLGANAILGVSLAVAKAAASEAGLPLYRYVGGANAAV
;
A
#
# COMPACT_ATOMS: atom_id res chain seq x y z
N MET A 1 -2.94 6.91 20.52
CA MET A 1 -3.46 7.43 19.25
C MET A 1 -2.27 7.89 18.47
N THR A 2 -1.94 7.12 17.46
CA THR A 2 -0.68 7.24 16.75
C THR A 2 -0.93 7.76 15.35
N LEU A 3 -0.12 8.71 14.91
CA LEU A 3 -0.24 9.37 13.62
C LEU A 3 0.77 8.81 12.64
N ILE A 4 0.43 8.80 11.36
CA ILE A 4 1.37 8.50 10.27
C ILE A 4 2.43 9.60 10.25
N ALA A 5 3.69 9.23 10.47
CA ALA A 5 4.82 10.12 10.43
C ALA A 5 5.52 10.10 9.06
N LYS A 6 5.63 8.91 8.45
CA LYS A 6 6.28 8.72 7.15
C LYS A 6 5.79 7.44 6.47
N ILE A 7 5.62 7.51 5.15
CA ILE A 7 5.38 6.38 4.26
C ILE A 7 6.57 6.28 3.30
N LEU A 8 7.09 5.07 3.12
CA LEU A 8 8.20 4.79 2.22
C LEU A 8 7.91 3.55 1.38
N ALA A 9 8.04 3.67 0.07
CA ALA A 9 7.99 2.56 -0.86
C ALA A 9 9.36 2.26 -1.47
N ARG A 10 9.54 1.00 -1.83
CA ARG A 10 10.68 0.48 -2.59
C ARG A 10 10.23 -0.56 -3.61
N GLU A 11 11.00 -0.68 -4.68
CA GLU A 11 10.86 -1.77 -5.64
C GLU A 11 11.60 -3.01 -5.09
N ILE A 12 10.90 -4.14 -5.03
CA ILE A 12 11.43 -5.47 -4.69
C ILE A 12 11.07 -6.47 -5.79
N LEU A 13 11.44 -7.75 -5.65
CA LEU A 13 11.08 -8.80 -6.61
C LEU A 13 10.01 -9.74 -6.03
N ASP A 14 9.04 -10.10 -6.87
CA ASP A 14 8.05 -11.14 -6.57
C ASP A 14 8.65 -12.56 -6.71
N SER A 15 7.85 -13.59 -6.43
CA SER A 15 8.26 -14.99 -6.52
C SER A 15 8.64 -15.46 -7.94
N ARG A 16 8.33 -14.67 -8.97
CA ARG A 16 8.68 -14.92 -10.38
C ARG A 16 9.84 -14.05 -10.85
N GLY A 17 10.46 -13.28 -9.96
CA GLY A 17 11.55 -12.36 -10.28
C GLY A 17 11.10 -11.09 -11.03
N ASN A 18 9.80 -10.78 -11.05
CA ASN A 18 9.33 -9.51 -11.60
C ASN A 18 9.30 -8.44 -10.50
N PRO A 19 9.51 -7.16 -10.84
CA PRO A 19 9.36 -6.08 -9.87
C PRO A 19 7.97 -6.05 -9.23
N THR A 20 7.90 -5.72 -7.95
CA THR A 20 6.68 -5.33 -7.24
C THR A 20 7.02 -4.30 -6.18
N ILE A 21 6.00 -3.69 -5.58
CA ILE A 21 6.15 -2.65 -4.57
C ILE A 21 6.07 -3.23 -3.15
N GLU A 22 6.96 -2.75 -2.29
CA GLU A 22 6.87 -2.92 -0.84
C GLU A 22 6.77 -1.54 -0.18
N VAL A 23 5.84 -1.40 0.75
CA VAL A 23 5.55 -0.15 1.44
C VAL A 23 5.73 -0.33 2.94
N ASP A 24 6.43 0.62 3.56
CA ASP A 24 6.57 0.79 5.00
C ASP A 24 5.78 2.03 5.44
N VAL A 25 5.02 1.91 6.52
CA VAL A 25 4.36 3.03 7.21
C VAL A 25 4.95 3.13 8.60
N TYR A 26 5.56 4.28 8.90
CA TYR A 26 6.12 4.63 10.20
C TYR A 26 5.18 5.61 10.91
N THR A 27 5.08 5.44 12.21
CA THR A 27 4.20 6.25 13.05
C THR A 27 4.99 7.08 14.06
N ASP A 28 4.37 8.13 14.60
CA ASP A 28 5.01 9.05 15.55
C ASP A 28 5.30 8.44 16.94
N ALA A 29 4.65 7.32 17.29
CA ALA A 29 4.98 6.54 18.49
C ALA A 29 5.91 5.34 18.23
N GLY A 30 6.52 5.25 17.03
CA GLY A 30 7.54 4.25 16.73
C GLY A 30 7.01 2.88 16.28
N HIS A 31 5.70 2.72 16.11
CA HIS A 31 5.12 1.55 15.43
C HIS A 31 5.37 1.61 13.93
N MET A 32 5.49 0.44 13.31
CA MET A 32 5.75 0.32 11.88
C MET A 32 5.02 -0.88 11.29
N GLY A 33 4.46 -0.70 10.10
CA GLY A 33 3.83 -1.75 9.31
C GLY A 33 4.45 -1.83 7.91
N ARG A 34 4.63 -3.05 7.40
CA ARG A 34 5.23 -3.32 6.09
C ARG A 34 4.36 -4.24 5.26
N ALA A 35 4.13 -3.91 3.99
CA ALA A 35 3.39 -4.77 3.06
C ALA A 35 4.02 -4.76 1.67
N ALA A 36 4.29 -5.95 1.15
CA ALA A 36 4.57 -6.18 -0.26
C ALA A 36 3.27 -6.54 -0.97
N VAL A 37 3.08 -6.05 -2.20
CA VAL A 37 1.88 -6.31 -2.98
C VAL A 37 2.12 -7.48 -3.95
N PRO A 38 1.27 -8.51 -3.98
CA PRO A 38 1.39 -9.58 -4.97
C PRO A 38 1.00 -9.07 -6.37
N SER A 39 1.59 -9.65 -7.40
CA SER A 39 1.19 -9.40 -8.80
C SER A 39 0.59 -10.67 -9.40
N GLY A 40 -0.60 -10.54 -9.99
CA GLY A 40 -1.28 -11.61 -10.71
C GLY A 40 -0.62 -11.92 -12.06
N ALA A 41 -0.89 -13.12 -12.60
CA ALA A 41 -0.60 -13.44 -14.00
C ALA A 41 -1.81 -13.22 -14.92
N SER A 42 -3.01 -13.37 -14.37
CA SER A 42 -4.29 -13.19 -15.05
C SER A 42 -4.88 -11.88 -14.54
N THR A 43 -4.83 -10.84 -15.36
CA THR A 43 -5.46 -9.56 -15.07
C THR A 43 -6.75 -9.50 -15.89
N GLY A 44 -7.90 -9.74 -15.24
CA GLY A 44 -9.19 -9.49 -15.88
C GLY A 44 -9.30 -8.03 -16.33
N ALA A 45 -9.95 -7.75 -17.46
CA ALA A 45 -10.09 -6.40 -18.01
C ALA A 45 -10.82 -5.40 -17.07
N HIS A 46 -11.47 -5.91 -16.02
CA HIS A 46 -12.20 -5.13 -15.02
C HIS A 46 -11.49 -5.07 -13.66
N GLU A 47 -10.28 -5.62 -13.55
CA GLU A 47 -9.48 -5.50 -12.33
C GLU A 47 -8.92 -4.09 -12.15
N ALA A 48 -8.58 -3.76 -10.91
CA ALA A 48 -7.87 -2.53 -10.62
C ALA A 48 -6.46 -2.57 -11.25
N VAL A 49 -5.99 -1.42 -11.71
CA VAL A 49 -4.78 -1.34 -12.54
C VAL A 49 -3.53 -1.43 -11.67
N GLU A 50 -2.74 -2.48 -11.87
CA GLU A 50 -1.35 -2.52 -11.40
C GLU A 50 -0.51 -1.57 -12.27
N LEU A 51 0.03 -0.50 -11.67
CA LEU A 51 0.81 0.49 -12.42
C LEU A 51 2.24 -0.02 -12.64
N ARG A 52 2.62 -0.11 -13.92
CA ARG A 52 3.94 -0.54 -14.42
C ARG A 52 4.62 0.61 -15.16
N ASP A 53 5.95 0.57 -15.24
CA ASP A 53 6.76 1.62 -15.84
C ASP A 53 6.62 1.65 -17.37
N GLY A 54 6.55 0.48 -18.02
CA GLY A 54 6.54 0.35 -19.48
C GLY A 54 7.89 0.63 -20.15
N ASP A 55 8.97 0.73 -19.38
CA ASP A 55 10.34 0.85 -19.92
C ASP A 55 10.91 -0.53 -20.26
N GLU A 56 10.92 -0.89 -21.55
CA GLU A 56 11.44 -2.16 -22.05
C GLU A 56 12.90 -2.44 -21.65
N LYS A 57 13.70 -1.40 -21.36
CA LYS A 57 15.09 -1.56 -20.91
C LYS A 57 15.21 -2.05 -19.47
N ARG A 58 14.15 -1.90 -18.66
CA ARG A 58 14.12 -2.29 -17.25
C ARG A 58 13.04 -3.36 -17.03
N TYR A 59 13.50 -4.57 -16.71
CA TYR A 59 12.62 -5.70 -16.43
C TYR A 59 11.55 -5.95 -17.52
N LEU A 60 11.88 -5.71 -18.79
CA LEU A 60 10.98 -5.89 -19.94
C LEU A 60 9.65 -5.10 -19.77
N GLY A 61 9.76 -3.84 -19.34
CA GLY A 61 8.61 -2.96 -19.11
C GLY A 61 7.89 -3.16 -17.77
N LYS A 62 8.29 -4.16 -16.98
CA LYS A 62 7.60 -4.55 -15.74
C LYS A 62 8.09 -3.82 -14.48
N GLY A 63 8.95 -2.82 -14.61
CA GLY A 63 9.32 -1.95 -13.48
C GLY A 63 8.09 -1.32 -12.80
N VAL A 64 8.22 -0.92 -11.54
CA VAL A 64 7.16 -0.28 -10.73
C VAL A 64 7.60 1.03 -10.11
N GLN A 65 8.60 1.71 -10.67
CA GLN A 65 9.11 2.98 -10.15
C GLN A 65 8.04 4.06 -10.10
N LYS A 66 7.14 4.14 -11.08
CA LYS A 66 6.01 5.10 -11.05
C LYS A 66 5.11 4.89 -9.83
N ALA A 67 4.80 3.64 -9.50
CA ALA A 67 4.01 3.32 -8.31
C ALA A 67 4.78 3.67 -7.01
N VAL A 68 6.09 3.41 -6.98
CA VAL A 68 6.97 3.78 -5.86
C VAL A 68 7.01 5.30 -5.65
N GLU A 69 7.13 6.07 -6.72
CA GLU A 69 7.11 7.54 -6.70
C GLU A 69 5.76 8.08 -6.21
N ASN A 70 4.66 7.51 -6.68
CA ASN A 70 3.31 7.87 -6.20
C ASN A 70 3.18 7.66 -4.69
N VAL A 71 3.75 6.59 -4.14
CA VAL A 71 3.76 6.40 -2.67
C VAL A 71 4.65 7.42 -1.98
N ASN A 72 5.90 7.55 -2.42
CA ASN A 72 6.92 8.34 -1.71
C ASN A 72 6.67 9.85 -1.72
N ASN A 73 5.98 10.36 -2.74
CA ASN A 73 5.75 11.78 -2.94
C ASN A 73 4.29 12.15 -2.68
N VAL A 74 3.35 11.47 -3.33
CA VAL A 74 1.92 11.87 -3.30
C VAL A 74 1.21 11.32 -2.06
N LEU A 75 1.27 10.00 -1.85
CA LEU A 75 0.56 9.38 -0.72
C LEU A 75 1.21 9.69 0.63
N ASP A 76 2.54 9.81 0.69
CA ASP A 76 3.24 10.23 1.90
C ASP A 76 2.89 11.65 2.33
N GLU A 77 2.74 12.58 1.38
CA GLU A 77 2.34 13.95 1.67
C GLU A 77 0.90 14.02 2.14
N GLU A 78 -0.03 13.41 1.39
CA GLU A 78 -1.47 13.47 1.66
C GLU A 78 -1.86 12.82 3.00
N LEU A 79 -1.25 11.68 3.34
CA LEU A 79 -1.65 10.88 4.51
C LEU A 79 -0.86 11.25 5.78
N ARG A 80 0.09 12.18 5.71
CA ARG A 80 0.89 12.57 6.88
C ARG A 80 0.00 13.17 7.96
N GLY A 81 0.16 12.68 9.19
CA GLY A 81 -0.65 13.12 10.33
C GLY A 81 -2.02 12.45 10.41
N ALA A 82 -2.38 11.57 9.47
CA ALA A 82 -3.59 10.76 9.59
C ALA A 82 -3.43 9.71 10.71
N ARG A 83 -4.54 9.35 11.36
CA ARG A 83 -4.55 8.33 12.41
C ARG A 83 -4.55 6.94 11.81
N VAL A 84 -3.58 6.10 12.19
CA VAL A 84 -3.47 4.73 11.64
C VAL A 84 -4.69 3.85 11.95
N SER A 85 -5.41 4.14 13.03
CA SER A 85 -6.65 3.44 13.39
C SER A 85 -7.85 3.75 12.48
N GLU A 86 -7.80 4.80 11.65
CA GLU A 86 -8.90 5.25 10.79
C GLU A 86 -8.81 4.65 9.38
N GLN A 87 -8.68 3.31 9.30
CA GLN A 87 -8.47 2.56 8.04
C GLN A 87 -9.43 2.97 6.91
N ALA A 88 -10.73 2.98 7.18
CA ALA A 88 -11.74 3.31 6.17
C ALA A 88 -11.64 4.76 5.67
N LEU A 89 -11.16 5.70 6.49
CA LEU A 89 -10.92 7.07 6.06
C LEU A 89 -9.70 7.14 5.15
N ILE A 90 -8.59 6.52 5.57
CA ILE A 90 -7.34 6.48 4.79
C ILE A 90 -7.58 5.86 3.42
N ASP A 91 -8.26 4.72 3.36
CA ASP A 91 -8.58 4.06 2.09
C ASP A 91 -9.47 4.93 1.19
N ARG A 92 -10.45 5.64 1.77
CA ARG A 92 -11.29 6.60 1.01
C ARG A 92 -10.46 7.74 0.47
N VAL A 93 -9.61 8.37 1.29
CA VAL A 93 -8.73 9.46 0.86
C VAL A 93 -7.87 9.02 -0.32
N MET A 94 -7.22 7.86 -0.25
CA MET A 94 -6.42 7.34 -1.35
C MET A 94 -7.24 7.10 -2.63
N THR A 95 -8.45 6.53 -2.51
CA THR A 95 -9.32 6.30 -3.67
C THR A 95 -9.84 7.61 -4.28
N SER A 96 -10.16 8.60 -3.45
CA SER A 96 -10.59 9.91 -3.90
C SER A 96 -9.45 10.68 -4.57
N LEU A 97 -8.24 10.59 -4.01
CA LEU A 97 -7.03 11.21 -4.57
C LEU A 97 -6.67 10.63 -5.94
N ASP A 98 -6.80 9.31 -6.11
CA ASP A 98 -6.61 8.68 -7.42
C ASP A 98 -7.63 9.18 -8.45
N GLY A 99 -8.90 9.30 -8.05
CA GLY A 99 -9.97 9.88 -8.87
C GLY A 99 -10.45 8.99 -10.02
N THR A 100 -9.89 7.79 -10.21
CA THR A 100 -10.33 6.83 -11.24
C THR A 100 -11.05 5.64 -10.63
N PRO A 101 -12.02 5.02 -11.33
CA PRO A 101 -12.74 3.86 -10.81
C PRO A 101 -11.85 2.63 -10.63
N ASN A 102 -10.75 2.54 -11.38
CA ASN A 102 -9.86 1.38 -11.45
C ASN A 102 -8.46 1.65 -10.86
N LYS A 103 -8.24 2.77 -10.15
CA LYS A 103 -6.96 3.10 -9.50
C LYS A 103 -5.79 3.28 -10.47
N ALA A 104 -6.06 3.76 -11.68
CA ALA A 104 -5.06 3.84 -12.76
C ALA A 104 -4.07 5.00 -12.61
N ASN A 105 -4.40 6.05 -11.86
CA ASN A 105 -3.52 7.22 -11.73
C ASN A 105 -2.40 6.98 -10.72
N LEU A 106 -2.75 6.49 -9.52
CA LEU A 106 -1.79 6.18 -8.47
C LEU A 106 -1.27 4.74 -8.56
N GLY A 107 -2.06 3.84 -9.12
CA GLY A 107 -1.78 2.41 -9.17
C GLY A 107 -2.44 1.67 -8.01
N ALA A 108 -3.19 0.61 -8.32
CA ALA A 108 -3.80 -0.26 -7.34
C ALA A 108 -2.75 -0.90 -6.41
N ASN A 109 -1.56 -1.19 -6.95
CA ASN A 109 -0.41 -1.68 -6.21
C ASN A 109 0.13 -0.64 -5.21
N ALA A 110 0.18 0.64 -5.55
CA ALA A 110 0.55 1.69 -4.59
C ALA A 110 -0.48 1.80 -3.45
N ILE A 111 -1.77 1.93 -3.81
CA ILE A 111 -2.86 2.09 -2.85
C ILE A 111 -2.97 0.89 -1.91
N LEU A 112 -2.92 -0.33 -2.44
CA LEU A 112 -3.02 -1.54 -1.64
C LEU A 112 -1.79 -1.71 -0.71
N GLY A 113 -0.60 -1.36 -1.18
CA GLY A 113 0.62 -1.40 -0.38
C GLY A 113 0.52 -0.51 0.86
N VAL A 114 0.11 0.75 0.66
CA VAL A 114 -0.12 1.68 1.77
C VAL A 114 -1.25 1.19 2.68
N SER A 115 -2.39 0.79 2.13
CA SER A 115 -3.57 0.31 2.88
C SER A 115 -3.21 -0.82 3.86
N LEU A 116 -2.49 -1.83 3.37
CA LEU A 116 -2.07 -2.98 4.20
C LEU A 116 -0.97 -2.63 5.20
N ALA A 117 -0.04 -1.74 4.84
CA ALA A 117 1.01 -1.28 5.75
C ALA A 117 0.42 -0.46 6.91
N VAL A 118 -0.58 0.40 6.65
CA VAL A 118 -1.34 1.12 7.67
C VAL A 118 -2.03 0.16 8.63
N ALA A 119 -2.75 -0.85 8.12
CA ALA A 119 -3.43 -1.84 8.96
C ALA A 119 -2.45 -2.58 9.88
N LYS A 120 -1.25 -2.91 9.39
CA LYS A 120 -0.19 -3.54 10.18
C LYS A 120 0.40 -2.60 11.23
N ALA A 121 0.60 -1.33 10.90
CA ALA A 121 1.08 -0.32 11.85
C ALA A 121 0.05 -0.12 12.98
N ALA A 122 -1.24 -0.06 12.65
CA ALA A 122 -2.33 0.08 13.62
C ALA A 122 -2.50 -1.18 14.49
N ALA A 123 -2.35 -2.37 13.91
CA ALA A 123 -2.31 -3.62 14.68
C ALA A 123 -1.14 -3.63 15.68
N SER A 124 0.04 -3.14 15.25
CA SER A 124 1.20 -2.97 16.13
C SER A 124 0.95 -1.97 17.25
N GLU A 125 0.32 -0.81 16.96
CA GLU A 125 -0.11 0.16 17.99
C GLU A 125 -1.04 -0.50 19.02
N ALA A 126 -2.01 -1.28 18.55
CA ALA A 126 -2.98 -1.94 19.41
C ALA A 126 -2.40 -3.11 20.22
N GLY A 127 -1.15 -3.51 19.95
CA GLY A 127 -0.54 -4.72 20.55
C GLY A 127 -1.26 -6.01 20.12
N LEU A 128 -1.89 -6.01 18.95
CA LEU A 128 -2.70 -7.12 18.44
C LEU A 128 -2.04 -7.75 17.21
N PRO A 129 -2.16 -9.09 17.04
CA PRO A 129 -1.85 -9.69 15.76
C PRO A 129 -2.86 -9.20 14.70
N LEU A 130 -2.42 -9.06 13.45
CA LEU A 130 -3.21 -8.45 12.37
C LEU A 130 -4.61 -9.09 12.21
N TYR A 131 -4.72 -10.41 12.29
CA TYR A 131 -6.01 -11.10 12.14
C TYR A 131 -7.01 -10.72 13.24
N ARG A 132 -6.54 -10.45 14.48
CA ARG A 132 -7.38 -9.95 15.58
C ARG A 132 -7.73 -8.49 15.38
N TYR A 133 -6.78 -7.68 14.92
CA TYR A 133 -7.02 -6.27 14.65
C TYR A 133 -8.11 -6.08 13.59
N VAL A 134 -8.05 -6.85 12.49
CA VAL A 134 -9.00 -6.76 11.38
C VAL A 134 -10.33 -7.46 11.71
N GLY A 135 -10.30 -8.64 12.32
CA GLY A 135 -11.49 -9.48 12.54
C GLY A 135 -12.17 -9.31 13.90
N GLY A 136 -11.57 -8.56 14.84
CA GLY A 136 -12.10 -8.35 16.19
C GLY A 136 -12.10 -9.60 17.08
N ALA A 137 -12.94 -9.57 18.12
CA ALA A 137 -13.03 -10.65 19.11
C ALA A 137 -13.50 -11.99 18.53
N ASN A 138 -14.30 -11.93 17.45
CA ASN A 138 -14.82 -13.11 16.76
C ASN A 138 -13.91 -13.60 15.62
N ALA A 139 -12.69 -13.05 15.47
CA ALA A 139 -11.74 -13.55 14.49
C ALA A 139 -11.47 -15.04 14.72
N ALA A 140 -11.74 -15.84 13.70
CA ALA A 140 -11.53 -17.29 13.65
C ALA A 140 -10.74 -17.65 12.38
N VAL A 141 -10.13 -18.83 12.39
CA VAL A 141 -9.41 -19.42 11.25
C VAL A 141 -10.25 -20.55 10.68
#